data_AF-A0A6S7DVI9-F1
#
_entry.id   AF-A0A6S7DVI9-F1
#
_cell.length_a   1.000
_cell.length_b   1.000
_cell.length_c   1.000
_cell.angle_alpha   90.00
_cell.angle_beta   90.00
_cell.angle_gamma   90.00
#
_symmetry.space_group_name_H-M   'P 1'
#
loop_
_entity.id
_entity.type
_entity.pdbx_description
1 polymer ?
#
loop_
_entity_poly.entity_id
_entity_poly.type
_entity_poly.pdbx_seq_one_letter_code
_entity_poly.pdbx_strand_id
1 'polypeptide(L)'
;MNTIRSTQQQPEQPAANTAVAALQEENALLFKQLHIVQEELERVHHASGSHRTAAGGRVVLEDGRFPEVAADNLRYRAILDAQRTMHATGALDTTAAGLGEILIQGSTSVSAFVATPMRLLKVWRKEKKQKPPKKLGGQSFSEVIAAYEKGGAAAVDSLLASVSLSSTTHANALTAVARSQMHVDPAAAVEFARRACAIEPRPFRLKWLAFRMHEAGELVEAEALLETLPLDTKFSDSESRQAARLRNEAKQVRLREALQSTGYAERRGKVEQQIAALEQAHREQEGLAEQRGRDVEALRATQARLQQENSALTAQVAEQAGTIADLRRVTETLRTTQSQLQIEIRELRGQLAEQVGLNEELERAVQALESAAVDADKEMQELLEQCSEQTELAAGRGRAIAEMQMAMARAGQENLAVRKQFAEQAELATERGRAVASLQAANLQFEREKSVLIAQLSEQAEQAELADERGRAIADLQTAKAAWEQEKAGLLAQHAEHIALVTGSQDALEEIKAAKAQLKQENAALLVKHVEQFELAAERGRSMEALKAVQSALTEENARLQAQCAEQARIAEEQAPEIKVLQDQLQSRVTVEADLSARQQGMQEELVKAEAQLDLIKDMLFRGARL
;
A
#
# COMPACT_ATOMS: atom_id res chain seq x y z
N MET A 1 62.26 -45.38 -52.47
CA MET A 1 62.88 -44.05 -52.67
C MET A 1 62.04 -43.00 -51.95
N ASN A 2 62.61 -41.82 -51.68
CA ASN A 2 61.95 -40.62 -51.15
C ASN A 2 61.34 -40.71 -49.73
N THR A 3 62.20 -40.58 -48.73
CA THR A 3 61.86 -40.09 -47.39
C THR A 3 61.35 -38.65 -47.47
N ILE A 4 60.19 -38.34 -46.87
CA ILE A 4 59.66 -36.97 -46.83
C ILE A 4 59.78 -36.37 -45.43
N ARG A 5 60.66 -35.37 -45.35
CA ARG A 5 60.82 -34.29 -44.36
C ARG A 5 59.83 -34.26 -43.17
N SER A 6 60.35 -34.56 -41.98
CA SER A 6 59.95 -33.85 -40.75
C SER A 6 60.83 -32.62 -40.58
N THR A 7 60.42 -31.47 -41.14
CA THR A 7 61.06 -30.17 -40.88
C THR A 7 60.24 -29.41 -39.83
N GLN A 8 60.89 -29.05 -38.72
CA GLN A 8 60.28 -28.28 -37.64
C GLN A 8 59.93 -26.85 -38.09
N GLN A 9 58.67 -26.45 -37.94
CA GLN A 9 58.26 -25.04 -37.91
C GLN A 9 57.14 -24.83 -36.88
N GLN A 10 57.54 -24.43 -35.67
CA GLN A 10 56.87 -23.32 -34.98
C GLN A 10 57.53 -22.04 -35.54
N PRO A 11 56.82 -20.91 -35.74
CA PRO A 11 56.28 -20.14 -34.61
C PRO A 11 55.03 -19.27 -34.90
N GLU A 12 53.88 -19.58 -34.29
CA GLU A 12 52.69 -18.69 -34.31
C GLU A 12 52.22 -18.22 -32.90
N GLN A 13 53.02 -18.47 -31.86
CA GLN A 13 52.69 -18.09 -30.48
C GLN A 13 52.85 -16.60 -30.09
N PRO A 14 53.70 -15.74 -30.73
CA PRO A 14 53.82 -14.35 -30.25
C PRO A 14 52.58 -13.50 -30.57
N ALA A 15 51.99 -13.66 -31.76
CA ALA A 15 50.86 -12.84 -32.20
C ALA A 15 49.58 -13.10 -31.37
N ALA A 16 49.30 -14.36 -31.04
CA ALA A 16 48.20 -14.74 -30.17
C ALA A 16 48.37 -14.15 -28.76
N ASN A 17 49.58 -14.21 -28.20
CA ASN A 17 49.87 -13.63 -26.89
C ASN A 17 49.73 -12.09 -26.88
N THR A 18 50.12 -11.39 -27.96
CA THR A 18 49.88 -9.94 -28.06
C THR A 18 48.40 -9.59 -28.20
N ALA A 19 47.60 -10.42 -28.88
CA ALA A 19 46.16 -10.21 -28.97
C ALA A 19 45.45 -10.42 -27.62
N VAL A 20 45.86 -11.45 -26.86
CA VAL A 20 45.36 -11.69 -25.49
C VAL A 20 45.78 -10.56 -24.54
N ALA A 21 47.02 -10.07 -24.64
CA ALA A 21 47.48 -8.93 -23.84
C ALA A 21 46.68 -7.65 -24.16
N ALA A 22 46.46 -7.33 -25.44
CA ALA A 22 45.65 -6.19 -25.85
C ALA A 22 44.20 -6.29 -25.33
N LEU A 23 43.58 -7.48 -25.41
CA LEU A 23 42.26 -7.73 -24.84
C LEU A 23 42.24 -7.64 -23.30
N GLN A 24 43.33 -7.99 -22.61
CA GLN A 24 43.45 -7.82 -21.17
C GLN A 24 43.61 -6.34 -20.77
N GLU A 25 44.36 -5.55 -21.53
CA GLU A 25 44.45 -4.10 -21.36
C GLU A 25 43.11 -3.41 -21.65
N GLU A 26 42.42 -3.81 -22.72
CA GLU A 26 41.08 -3.30 -23.06
C GLU A 26 40.07 -3.63 -21.96
N ASN A 27 40.01 -4.88 -21.47
CA ASN A 27 39.15 -5.25 -20.35
C ASN A 27 39.52 -4.47 -19.07
N ALA A 28 40.81 -4.29 -18.76
CA ALA A 28 41.25 -3.50 -17.60
C ALA A 28 40.90 -2.01 -17.74
N LEU A 29 40.83 -1.48 -18.96
CA LEU A 29 40.41 -0.11 -19.25
C LEU A 29 38.87 0.02 -19.18
N LEU A 30 38.12 -0.96 -19.68
CA LEU A 30 36.66 -1.07 -19.52
C LEU A 30 36.25 -1.17 -18.05
N PHE A 31 36.95 -1.96 -17.21
CA PHE A 31 36.69 -2.00 -15.76
C PHE A 31 36.94 -0.65 -15.08
N LYS A 32 37.98 0.10 -15.48
CA LYS A 32 38.22 1.46 -14.98
C LYS A 32 37.13 2.43 -15.43
N GLN A 33 36.69 2.36 -16.69
CA GLN A 33 35.58 3.15 -17.20
C GLN A 33 34.26 2.82 -16.48
N LEU A 34 33.97 1.53 -16.26
CA LEU A 34 32.82 1.07 -15.50
C LEU A 34 32.85 1.65 -14.08
N HIS A 35 34.00 1.58 -13.40
CA HIS A 35 34.15 2.12 -12.04
C HIS A 35 33.98 3.65 -11.99
N ILE A 36 34.49 4.39 -12.98
CA ILE A 36 34.27 5.85 -13.10
C ILE A 36 32.80 6.16 -13.38
N VAL A 37 32.13 5.40 -14.25
CA VAL A 37 30.68 5.53 -14.49
C VAL A 37 29.90 5.18 -13.22
N GLN A 38 30.37 4.23 -12.41
CA GLN A 38 29.75 3.87 -11.14
C GLN A 38 29.95 4.97 -10.10
N GLU A 39 31.16 5.54 -9.95
CA GLU A 39 31.41 6.71 -9.11
C GLU A 39 30.57 7.92 -9.54
N GLU A 40 30.45 8.20 -10.84
CA GLU A 40 29.63 9.32 -11.33
C GLU A 40 28.12 9.03 -11.20
N LEU A 41 27.67 7.78 -11.34
CA LEU A 41 26.29 7.39 -11.00
C LEU A 41 26.02 7.50 -9.49
N GLU A 42 26.98 7.15 -8.64
CA GLU A 42 26.89 7.29 -7.18
C GLU A 42 26.94 8.77 -6.76
N ARG A 43 27.81 9.60 -7.36
CA ARG A 43 27.84 11.06 -7.19
C ARG A 43 26.53 11.69 -7.66
N VAL A 44 26.01 11.31 -8.82
CA VAL A 44 24.70 11.74 -9.32
C VAL A 44 23.58 11.23 -8.42
N HIS A 45 23.68 10.02 -7.84
CA HIS A 45 22.69 9.48 -6.90
C HIS A 45 22.74 10.18 -5.53
N HIS A 46 23.91 10.64 -5.06
CA HIS A 46 24.07 11.39 -3.81
C HIS A 46 23.72 12.87 -3.98
N ALA A 47 24.08 13.51 -5.10
CA ALA A 47 23.60 14.84 -5.47
C ALA A 47 22.08 14.83 -5.69
N SER A 48 21.57 13.84 -6.43
CA SER A 48 20.13 13.55 -6.54
C SER A 48 19.55 12.97 -5.24
N GLY A 49 20.33 12.64 -4.22
CA GLY A 49 19.85 12.26 -2.89
C GLY A 49 19.58 13.51 -2.06
N SER A 50 20.51 14.46 -2.14
CA SER A 50 20.36 15.84 -1.64
C SER A 50 19.27 16.63 -2.37
N HIS A 51 18.86 16.21 -3.58
CA HIS A 51 17.78 16.86 -4.37
C HIS A 51 16.55 15.98 -4.65
N ARG A 52 16.55 14.69 -4.27
CA ARG A 52 15.36 13.80 -4.20
C ARG A 52 15.13 13.30 -2.77
N THR A 53 15.41 14.14 -1.78
CA THR A 53 14.65 14.08 -0.54
C THR A 53 13.18 14.39 -0.89
N ALA A 54 12.42 13.31 -1.07
CA ALA A 54 11.09 13.24 -1.67
C ALA A 54 11.02 13.56 -3.18
N ALA A 55 10.86 12.50 -3.99
CA ALA A 55 10.17 12.56 -5.29
C ALA A 55 8.65 12.42 -5.14
N GLY A 56 8.15 12.18 -3.91
CA GLY A 56 6.81 12.66 -3.54
C GLY A 56 6.84 14.18 -3.51
N GLY A 57 5.82 14.84 -4.05
CA GLY A 57 5.83 16.30 -4.20
C GLY A 57 6.10 17.00 -2.88
N ARG A 58 7.24 17.69 -2.76
CA ARG A 58 7.58 18.51 -1.58
C ARG A 58 6.50 19.56 -1.41
N VAL A 59 5.57 19.29 -0.50
CA VAL A 59 4.52 20.25 -0.14
C VAL A 59 5.23 21.47 0.43
N VAL A 60 5.25 22.54 -0.35
CA VAL A 60 5.83 23.81 0.09
C VAL A 60 4.87 24.40 1.11
N LEU A 61 5.19 24.23 2.40
CA LEU A 61 4.53 24.99 3.46
C LEU A 61 4.65 26.47 3.06
N GLU A 62 3.52 27.15 2.90
CA GLU A 62 3.50 28.55 2.47
C GLU A 62 4.38 29.38 3.39
N ASP A 63 5.36 30.08 2.81
CA ASP A 63 6.41 30.77 3.56
C ASP A 63 5.77 31.84 4.46
N GLY A 64 5.76 31.60 5.77
CA GLY A 64 5.03 32.40 6.77
C GLY A 64 5.45 33.87 6.83
N ARG A 65 6.54 34.22 6.13
CA ARG A 65 7.00 35.57 5.83
C ARG A 65 6.04 36.36 4.94
N PHE A 66 5.19 35.72 4.14
CA PHE A 66 4.27 36.43 3.23
C PHE A 66 3.28 37.37 3.96
N PRO A 67 2.52 36.92 4.99
CA PRO A 67 1.71 37.83 5.79
C PRO A 67 2.54 38.85 6.60
N GLU A 68 3.79 38.56 6.98
CA GLU A 68 4.67 39.55 7.62
C GLU A 68 5.05 40.68 6.64
N VAL A 69 5.45 40.34 5.41
CA VAL A 69 5.75 41.29 4.34
C VAL A 69 4.52 42.12 3.97
N ALA A 70 3.32 41.52 3.95
CA ALA A 70 2.07 42.26 3.78
C ALA A 70 1.79 43.23 4.95
N ALA A 71 2.00 42.80 6.20
CA ALA A 71 1.83 43.63 7.39
C ALA A 71 2.82 44.82 7.44
N ASP A 72 4.03 44.64 6.94
CA ASP A 72 5.01 45.73 6.83
C ASP A 72 4.74 46.65 5.62
N ASN A 73 4.18 46.14 4.52
CA ASN A 73 3.64 47.01 3.45
C ASN A 73 2.51 47.92 3.96
N LEU A 74 1.62 47.43 4.82
CA LEU A 74 0.61 48.26 5.49
C LEU A 74 1.26 49.36 6.34
N ARG A 75 2.32 49.04 7.11
CA ARG A 75 3.09 50.04 7.87
C ARG A 75 3.69 51.12 6.97
N TYR A 76 4.36 50.74 5.87
CA TYR A 76 4.99 51.70 4.97
C TYR A 76 3.98 52.61 4.29
N ARG A 77 2.79 52.11 3.95
CA ARG A 77 1.67 52.94 3.45
C ARG A 77 1.23 53.95 4.50
N ALA A 78 0.90 53.50 5.71
CA ALA A 78 0.48 54.37 6.80
C ALA A 78 1.52 55.46 7.13
N ILE A 79 2.82 55.12 7.15
CA ILE A 79 3.92 56.09 7.33
C ILE A 79 3.95 57.11 6.18
N LEU A 80 3.81 56.68 4.92
CA LEU A 80 3.79 57.58 3.77
C LEU A 80 2.57 58.53 3.80
N ASP A 81 1.41 58.06 4.24
CA ASP A 81 0.19 58.87 4.35
C ASP A 81 0.22 59.83 5.55
N ALA A 82 0.85 59.43 6.67
CA ALA A 82 1.21 60.33 7.76
C ALA A 82 2.23 61.40 7.31
N GLN A 83 3.25 61.02 6.52
CA GLN A 83 4.19 61.99 5.94
C GLN A 83 3.50 62.96 4.97
N ARG A 84 2.63 62.47 4.08
CA ARG A 84 1.86 63.30 3.14
C ARG A 84 0.98 64.32 3.86
N THR A 85 0.25 63.90 4.88
CA THR A 85 -0.61 64.81 5.66
C THR A 85 0.21 65.84 6.46
N MET A 86 1.33 65.44 7.07
CA MET A 86 2.26 66.39 7.70
C MET A 86 2.90 67.36 6.71
N HIS A 87 3.31 66.90 5.52
CA HIS A 87 3.91 67.78 4.50
C HIS A 87 2.88 68.75 3.92
N ALA A 88 1.61 68.34 3.76
CA ALA A 88 0.53 69.23 3.36
C ALA A 88 0.27 70.33 4.41
N THR A 89 0.25 70.00 5.71
CA THR A 89 0.06 71.01 6.77
C THR A 89 1.30 71.88 6.99
N GLY A 90 2.51 71.31 6.90
CA GLY A 90 3.77 72.07 6.99
C GLY A 90 4.04 72.97 5.79
N ALA A 91 3.56 72.64 4.59
CA ALA A 91 3.55 73.56 3.45
C ALA A 91 2.59 74.76 3.67
N LEU A 92 1.58 74.59 4.53
CA LEU A 92 0.65 75.64 4.96
C LEU A 92 1.13 76.41 6.21
N ASP A 93 2.33 76.15 6.75
CA ASP A 93 2.96 76.98 7.78
C ASP A 93 3.37 78.34 7.17
N THR A 94 2.38 79.23 7.07
CA THR A 94 2.50 80.60 6.53
C THR A 94 3.60 81.45 7.18
N THR A 95 4.09 81.06 8.36
CA THR A 95 5.25 81.68 9.02
C THR A 95 6.57 81.25 8.39
N ALA A 96 6.78 79.95 8.12
CA ALA A 96 7.98 79.46 7.47
C ALA A 96 8.03 79.91 5.99
N ALA A 97 6.93 79.69 5.27
CA ALA A 97 6.77 80.15 3.89
C ALA A 97 6.88 81.69 3.80
N GLY A 98 6.23 82.42 4.71
CA GLY A 98 6.28 83.89 4.74
C GLY A 98 7.63 84.47 5.15
N LEU A 99 8.42 83.78 5.99
CA LEU A 99 9.81 84.17 6.28
C LEU A 99 10.71 83.93 5.07
N GLY A 100 10.57 82.79 4.38
CA GLY A 100 11.24 82.51 3.12
C GLY A 100 10.92 83.57 2.06
N GLU A 101 9.64 83.87 1.86
CA GLU A 101 9.17 84.89 0.92
C GLU A 101 9.69 86.30 1.26
N ILE A 102 9.73 86.68 2.55
CA ILE A 102 10.32 87.96 2.97
C ILE A 102 11.83 88.02 2.63
N LEU A 103 12.56 86.91 2.75
CA LEU A 103 13.98 86.83 2.41
C LEU A 103 14.22 86.80 0.89
N ILE A 104 13.39 86.11 0.11
CA ILE A 104 13.45 86.03 -1.36
C ILE A 104 13.06 87.36 -2.01
N GLN A 105 12.01 88.03 -1.51
CA GLN A 105 11.71 89.42 -1.91
C GLN A 105 12.86 90.35 -1.51
N GLY A 106 13.53 90.10 -0.38
CA GLY A 106 14.70 90.83 0.07
C GLY A 106 15.92 90.73 -0.85
N SER A 107 16.17 89.58 -1.48
CA SER A 107 17.30 89.39 -2.40
C SER A 107 17.01 89.85 -3.83
N THR A 108 15.74 89.92 -4.23
CA THR A 108 15.31 90.26 -5.59
C THR A 108 15.07 91.76 -5.83
N SER A 109 14.99 92.60 -4.79
CA SER A 109 14.83 94.06 -4.94
C SER A 109 15.50 94.87 -3.84
N VAL A 110 16.24 95.92 -4.21
CA VAL A 110 16.92 96.84 -3.30
C VAL A 110 15.95 97.56 -2.36
N SER A 111 14.74 97.91 -2.82
CA SER A 111 13.73 98.56 -1.97
C SER A 111 13.07 97.57 -1.00
N ALA A 112 12.97 96.29 -1.39
CA ALA A 112 12.50 95.23 -0.51
C ALA A 112 13.57 94.85 0.53
N PHE A 113 14.86 94.81 0.15
CA PHE A 113 15.98 94.57 1.06
C PHE A 113 15.94 95.50 2.28
N VAL A 114 15.81 96.82 2.05
CA VAL A 114 15.67 97.84 3.11
C VAL A 114 14.42 97.63 3.97
N ALA A 115 13.34 97.08 3.41
CA ALA A 115 12.11 96.79 4.14
C ALA A 115 12.13 95.46 4.92
N THR A 116 13.03 94.51 4.60
CA THR A 116 13.05 93.19 5.25
C THR A 116 13.20 93.23 6.77
N PRO A 117 14.06 94.07 7.40
CA PRO A 117 14.20 94.05 8.87
C PRO A 117 12.91 94.48 9.57
N MET A 118 12.16 95.43 8.99
CA MET A 118 10.89 95.88 9.53
C MET A 118 9.77 94.83 9.30
N ARG A 119 9.79 94.10 8.19
CA ARG A 119 8.85 92.99 7.93
C ARG A 119 9.10 91.82 8.89
N LEU A 120 10.35 91.40 9.06
CA LEU A 120 10.77 90.40 10.04
C LEU A 120 10.37 90.81 11.47
N LEU A 121 10.60 92.07 11.85
CA LEU A 121 10.18 92.60 13.16
C LEU A 121 8.64 92.61 13.33
N LYS A 122 7.86 92.83 12.26
CA LYS A 122 6.39 92.72 12.29
C LYS A 122 5.92 91.27 12.49
N VAL A 123 6.55 90.29 11.84
CA VAL A 123 6.28 88.85 12.05
C VAL A 123 6.63 88.46 13.49
N TRP A 124 7.83 88.82 13.96
CA TRP A 124 8.27 88.57 15.35
C TRP A 124 7.36 89.24 16.39
N ARG A 125 6.84 90.44 16.13
CA ARG A 125 5.85 91.10 17.01
C ARG A 125 4.45 90.42 16.99
N LYS A 126 4.08 89.70 15.92
CA LYS A 126 2.88 88.84 15.90
C LYS A 126 3.12 87.58 16.74
N GLU A 127 4.20 86.85 16.48
CA GLU A 127 4.66 85.69 17.26
C GLU A 127 4.72 85.99 18.78
N LYS A 128 5.29 87.15 19.15
CA LYS A 128 5.51 87.53 20.55
C LYS A 128 4.23 87.92 21.32
N LYS A 129 3.06 88.00 20.69
CA LYS A 129 1.76 88.16 21.38
C LYS A 129 1.29 86.82 21.99
N GLN A 130 2.06 86.28 22.93
CA GLN A 130 1.88 84.93 23.49
C GLN A 130 0.91 84.84 24.69
N LYS A 131 0.36 85.97 25.19
CA LYS A 131 -0.63 85.92 26.28
C LYS A 131 -2.03 85.68 25.70
N PRO A 132 -2.69 84.54 25.97
CA PRO A 132 -4.03 84.27 25.45
C PRO A 132 -5.04 85.32 25.95
N PRO A 133 -6.00 85.74 25.11
CA PRO A 133 -6.94 86.80 25.46
C PRO A 133 -7.90 86.34 26.57
N LYS A 134 -8.25 87.25 27.49
CA LYS A 134 -9.19 86.98 28.60
C LYS A 134 -10.53 86.40 28.12
N LYS A 135 -10.99 86.78 26.92
CA LYS A 135 -12.23 86.25 26.29
C LYS A 135 -12.25 84.73 26.10
N LEU A 136 -11.11 84.04 26.12
CA LEU A 136 -11.04 82.57 26.04
C LEU A 136 -10.87 81.91 27.42
N GLY A 137 -10.88 82.65 28.53
CA GLY A 137 -10.55 82.11 29.86
C GLY A 137 -9.06 82.17 30.21
N GLY A 138 -8.26 82.97 29.49
CA GLY A 138 -6.84 83.16 29.79
C GLY A 138 -6.00 81.90 29.53
N GLN A 139 -5.09 81.56 30.47
CA GLN A 139 -4.10 80.49 30.26
C GLN A 139 -4.67 79.07 30.34
N SER A 140 -5.81 78.87 31.00
CA SER A 140 -6.50 77.59 31.15
C SER A 140 -7.53 77.32 30.03
N PHE A 141 -7.80 78.30 29.16
CA PHE A 141 -8.82 78.24 28.10
C PHE A 141 -10.23 77.85 28.60
N SER A 142 -10.58 78.20 29.85
CA SER A 142 -11.78 77.72 30.53
C SER A 142 -13.10 78.10 29.86
N GLU A 143 -13.18 79.27 29.19
CA GLU A 143 -14.38 79.66 28.44
C GLU A 143 -14.57 78.81 27.17
N VAL A 144 -13.47 78.30 26.59
CA VAL A 144 -13.52 77.41 25.41
C VAL A 144 -14.00 76.02 25.81
N ILE A 145 -13.53 75.53 26.97
CA ILE A 145 -14.01 74.26 27.56
C ILE A 145 -15.51 74.38 27.92
N ALA A 146 -15.90 75.47 28.59
CA ALA A 146 -17.30 75.71 28.95
C ALA A 146 -18.21 76.00 27.73
N ALA A 147 -17.66 76.42 26.59
CA ALA A 147 -18.39 76.50 25.33
C ALA A 147 -18.62 75.11 24.71
N TYR A 148 -17.60 74.25 24.73
CA TYR A 148 -17.74 72.86 24.28
C TYR A 148 -18.80 72.10 25.09
N GLU A 149 -18.77 72.20 26.43
CA GLU A 149 -19.74 71.56 27.33
C GLU A 149 -21.19 71.99 27.09
N LYS A 150 -21.42 73.16 26.47
CA LYS A 150 -22.76 73.74 26.23
C LYS A 150 -23.26 73.60 24.80
N GLY A 151 -22.37 73.38 23.81
CA GLY A 151 -22.74 73.39 22.39
C GLY A 151 -21.75 72.71 21.45
N GLY A 152 -20.90 71.82 21.98
CA GLY A 152 -19.99 70.98 21.21
C GLY A 152 -18.98 71.76 20.35
N ALA A 153 -18.57 71.13 19.25
CA ALA A 153 -17.58 71.71 18.34
C ALA A 153 -18.01 73.05 17.74
N ALA A 154 -19.27 73.20 17.32
CA ALA A 154 -19.77 74.44 16.70
C ALA A 154 -19.72 75.66 17.66
N ALA A 155 -19.94 75.45 18.97
CA ALA A 155 -19.78 76.51 19.96
C ALA A 155 -18.30 76.91 20.14
N VAL A 156 -17.38 75.94 20.10
CA VAL A 156 -15.93 76.19 20.14
C VAL A 156 -15.47 76.94 18.89
N ASP A 157 -15.84 76.44 17.70
CA ASP A 157 -15.44 77.00 16.41
C ASP A 157 -15.96 78.45 16.24
N SER A 158 -17.20 78.74 16.66
CA SER A 158 -17.74 80.12 16.66
C SER A 158 -17.06 81.05 17.66
N LEU A 159 -16.75 80.58 18.88
CA LEU A 159 -16.00 81.36 19.88
C LEU A 159 -14.58 81.70 19.38
N LEU A 160 -13.90 80.74 18.77
CA LEU A 160 -12.54 80.92 18.23
C LEU A 160 -12.54 81.85 16.99
N ALA A 161 -13.53 81.73 16.11
CA ALA A 161 -13.73 82.65 14.97
C ALA A 161 -14.01 84.10 15.43
N SER A 162 -14.64 84.30 16.59
CA SER A 162 -14.94 85.64 17.13
C SER A 162 -13.71 86.44 17.59
N VAL A 163 -12.51 85.84 17.58
CA VAL A 163 -11.26 86.46 18.04
C VAL A 163 -10.13 86.25 17.03
N SER A 164 -9.41 87.33 16.68
CA SER A 164 -8.22 87.23 15.84
C SER A 164 -7.03 86.63 16.61
N LEU A 165 -6.90 85.31 16.56
CA LEU A 165 -5.87 84.52 17.26
C LEU A 165 -4.60 84.33 16.40
N SER A 166 -3.47 84.05 17.05
CA SER A 166 -2.32 83.40 16.39
C SER A 166 -2.56 81.89 16.29
N SER A 167 -1.97 81.21 15.29
CA SER A 167 -2.04 79.74 15.14
C SER A 167 -1.71 79.04 16.47
N THR A 168 -0.63 79.45 17.14
CA THR A 168 -0.24 78.93 18.46
C THR A 168 -1.30 79.09 19.55
N THR A 169 -2.04 80.20 19.57
CA THR A 169 -3.12 80.39 20.56
C THR A 169 -4.34 79.53 20.22
N HIS A 170 -4.64 79.39 18.92
CA HIS A 170 -5.73 78.56 18.42
C HIS A 170 -5.47 77.06 18.67
N ALA A 171 -4.31 76.54 18.25
CA ALA A 171 -3.89 75.17 18.50
C ALA A 171 -3.84 74.83 20.01
N ASN A 172 -3.43 75.78 20.86
CA ASN A 172 -3.44 75.58 22.32
C ASN A 172 -4.85 75.58 22.92
N ALA A 173 -5.80 76.35 22.39
CA ALA A 173 -7.21 76.31 22.80
C ALA A 173 -7.86 74.96 22.46
N LEU A 174 -7.66 74.46 21.23
CA LEU A 174 -8.13 73.14 20.81
C LEU A 174 -7.46 72.02 21.61
N THR A 175 -6.16 72.15 21.91
CA THR A 175 -5.42 71.25 22.82
C THR A 175 -6.04 71.22 24.22
N ALA A 176 -6.61 72.33 24.72
CA ALA A 176 -7.28 72.36 26.02
C ALA A 176 -8.63 71.61 26.01
N VAL A 177 -9.41 71.74 24.92
CA VAL A 177 -10.67 70.98 24.73
C VAL A 177 -10.39 69.48 24.59
N ALA A 178 -9.41 69.10 23.76
CA ALA A 178 -8.96 67.71 23.64
C ALA A 178 -8.46 67.11 24.97
N ARG A 179 -7.96 67.93 25.90
CA ARG A 179 -7.57 67.49 27.26
C ARG A 179 -8.74 67.31 28.20
N SER A 180 -9.83 68.09 28.09
CA SER A 180 -11.01 67.87 28.94
C SER A 180 -11.80 66.63 28.51
N GLN A 181 -11.85 66.33 27.22
CA GLN A 181 -12.54 65.13 26.71
C GLN A 181 -11.73 63.83 26.81
N MET A 182 -10.45 63.90 27.20
CA MET A 182 -9.48 62.80 27.15
C MET A 182 -9.90 61.50 27.86
N HIS A 183 -10.79 61.58 28.84
CA HIS A 183 -11.35 60.43 29.58
C HIS A 183 -12.88 60.31 29.48
N VAL A 184 -13.53 61.14 28.65
CA VAL A 184 -14.98 61.22 28.46
C VAL A 184 -15.36 60.72 27.07
N ASP A 185 -14.67 61.24 26.05
CA ASP A 185 -14.79 60.84 24.65
C ASP A 185 -13.39 60.86 24.00
N PRO A 186 -12.71 59.69 23.90
CA PRO A 186 -11.43 59.58 23.21
C PRO A 186 -11.48 59.95 21.73
N ALA A 187 -12.61 59.76 21.05
CA ALA A 187 -12.74 60.08 19.63
C ALA A 187 -12.85 61.61 19.42
N ALA A 188 -13.65 62.31 20.21
CA ALA A 188 -13.64 63.78 20.22
C ALA A 188 -12.27 64.35 20.64
N ALA A 189 -11.60 63.74 21.62
CA ALA A 189 -10.25 64.13 22.03
C ALA A 189 -9.23 63.97 20.89
N VAL A 190 -9.34 62.89 20.10
CA VAL A 190 -8.57 62.71 18.86
C VAL A 190 -8.93 63.76 17.81
N GLU A 191 -10.21 64.04 17.57
CA GLU A 191 -10.63 65.05 16.57
C GLU A 191 -10.05 66.43 16.89
N PHE A 192 -10.17 66.91 18.12
CA PHE A 192 -9.60 68.20 18.51
C PHE A 192 -8.06 68.19 18.51
N ALA A 193 -7.42 67.04 18.78
CA ALA A 193 -5.97 66.89 18.62
C ALA A 193 -5.54 66.87 17.13
N ARG A 194 -6.28 66.23 16.23
CA ARG A 194 -6.08 66.27 14.76
C ARG A 194 -6.19 67.73 14.27
N ARG A 195 -7.25 68.45 14.65
CA ARG A 195 -7.46 69.88 14.35
C ARG A 195 -6.31 70.75 14.91
N ALA A 196 -5.86 70.51 16.14
CA ALA A 196 -4.75 71.25 16.75
C ALA A 196 -3.40 71.00 16.07
N CYS A 197 -3.13 69.77 15.61
CA CYS A 197 -1.93 69.43 14.84
C CYS A 197 -1.96 70.05 13.43
N ALA A 198 -3.12 70.08 12.76
CA ALA A 198 -3.25 70.68 11.44
C ALA A 198 -3.01 72.20 11.41
N ILE A 199 -3.19 72.89 12.55
CA ILE A 199 -2.95 74.34 12.71
C ILE A 199 -1.50 74.67 13.10
N GLU A 200 -0.78 73.73 13.74
CA GLU A 200 0.61 73.92 14.16
C GLU A 200 1.32 72.56 14.39
N PRO A 201 1.87 71.92 13.32
CA PRO A 201 2.35 70.54 13.31
C PRO A 201 3.73 70.34 13.98
N ARG A 202 3.85 70.74 15.25
CA ARG A 202 5.10 70.57 16.03
C ARG A 202 5.24 69.15 16.60
N PRO A 203 6.48 68.61 16.72
CA PRO A 203 6.74 67.24 17.19
C PRO A 203 6.08 66.86 18.53
N PHE A 204 5.96 67.80 19.47
CA PHE A 204 5.30 67.51 20.75
C PHE A 204 3.78 67.33 20.63
N ARG A 205 3.12 67.97 19.66
CA ARG A 205 1.68 67.74 19.38
C ARG A 205 1.48 66.46 18.57
N LEU A 206 2.35 66.18 17.61
CA LEU A 206 2.34 64.92 16.86
C LEU A 206 2.50 63.71 17.80
N LYS A 207 3.50 63.74 18.70
CA LYS A 207 3.67 62.73 19.77
C LYS A 207 2.43 62.61 20.66
N TRP A 208 1.81 63.73 21.03
CA TRP A 208 0.63 63.72 21.90
C TRP A 208 -0.62 63.17 21.19
N LEU A 209 -0.84 63.55 19.92
CA LEU A 209 -1.90 63.04 19.06
C LEU A 209 -1.76 61.53 18.86
N ALA A 210 -0.55 61.01 18.59
CA ALA A 210 -0.32 59.56 18.50
C ALA A 210 -0.74 58.83 19.79
N PHE A 211 -0.49 59.40 20.97
CA PHE A 211 -0.98 58.84 22.24
C PHE A 211 -2.48 59.04 22.48
N ARG A 212 -3.17 59.99 21.82
CA ARG A 212 -4.65 60.06 21.82
C ARG A 212 -5.24 59.00 20.91
N MET A 213 -4.70 58.86 19.70
CA MET A 213 -5.06 57.85 18.70
C MET A 213 -4.87 56.43 19.26
N HIS A 214 -3.80 56.19 20.04
CA HIS A 214 -3.59 54.95 20.80
C HIS A 214 -4.80 54.64 21.71
N GLU A 215 -5.21 55.60 22.54
CA GLU A 215 -6.31 55.42 23.50
C GLU A 215 -7.71 55.37 22.83
N ALA A 216 -7.84 55.86 21.60
CA ALA A 216 -9.02 55.68 20.76
C ALA A 216 -9.02 54.35 19.95
N GLY A 217 -7.91 53.60 19.95
CA GLY A 217 -7.76 52.33 19.22
C GLY A 217 -7.30 52.46 17.75
N GLU A 218 -6.94 53.67 17.29
CA GLU A 218 -6.45 53.97 15.93
C GLU A 218 -4.97 53.58 15.76
N LEU A 219 -4.63 52.34 16.13
CA LEU A 219 -3.26 51.88 16.38
C LEU A 219 -2.30 52.04 15.20
N VAL A 220 -2.78 51.88 13.96
CA VAL A 220 -1.94 51.92 12.75
C VAL A 220 -1.56 53.36 12.37
N GLU A 221 -2.52 54.30 12.43
CA GLU A 221 -2.23 55.73 12.23
C GLU A 221 -1.36 56.28 13.36
N ALA A 222 -1.61 55.84 14.60
CA ALA A 222 -0.82 56.19 15.77
C ALA A 222 0.64 55.70 15.69
N GLU A 223 0.89 54.46 15.24
CA GLU A 223 2.24 53.94 14.99
C GLU A 223 2.94 54.79 13.92
N ALA A 224 2.27 55.03 12.78
CA ALA A 224 2.80 55.83 11.69
C ALA A 224 3.21 57.24 12.16
N LEU A 225 2.36 57.91 12.94
CA LEU A 225 2.61 59.26 13.45
C LEU A 225 3.74 59.34 14.48
N LEU A 226 4.14 58.23 15.12
CA LEU A 226 5.38 58.18 15.91
C LEU A 226 6.62 57.96 15.04
N GLU A 227 6.54 57.19 13.95
CA GLU A 227 7.65 56.97 13.02
C GLU A 227 7.93 58.20 12.12
N THR A 228 7.00 59.14 11.98
CA THR A 228 7.23 60.42 11.28
C THR A 228 7.88 61.50 12.14
N LEU A 229 8.09 61.27 13.45
CA LEU A 229 8.73 62.25 14.33
C LEU A 229 10.23 62.43 14.02
N PRO A 230 10.79 63.64 14.14
CA PRO A 230 12.22 63.86 14.08
C PRO A 230 12.97 63.03 15.13
N LEU A 231 14.11 62.44 14.76
CA LEU A 231 14.90 61.53 15.61
C LEU A 231 15.33 62.15 16.96
N ASP A 232 15.51 63.46 17.02
CA ASP A 232 15.85 64.21 18.25
C ASP A 232 14.67 64.39 19.23
N THR A 233 13.47 63.88 18.89
CA THR A 233 12.27 64.03 19.72
C THR A 233 12.40 63.22 21.01
N LYS A 234 12.60 63.91 22.13
CA LYS A 234 12.77 63.27 23.44
C LYS A 234 11.47 62.64 23.95
N PHE A 235 11.60 61.41 24.46
CA PHE A 235 10.56 60.67 25.18
C PHE A 235 10.99 60.51 26.64
N SER A 236 10.05 60.62 27.58
CA SER A 236 10.21 60.19 28.98
C SER A 236 10.08 58.66 29.08
N ASP A 237 10.62 58.03 30.12
CA ASP A 237 10.55 56.57 30.33
C ASP A 237 9.11 56.03 30.35
N SER A 238 8.12 56.84 30.73
CA SER A 238 6.69 56.52 30.61
C SER A 238 6.22 56.53 29.16
N GLU A 239 6.51 57.60 28.42
CA GLU A 239 6.19 57.77 27.00
C GLU A 239 6.87 56.71 26.12
N SER A 240 8.14 56.37 26.40
CA SER A 240 8.89 55.31 25.70
C SER A 240 8.22 53.94 25.87
N ARG A 241 7.70 53.64 27.08
CA ARG A 241 6.92 52.43 27.34
C ARG A 241 5.52 52.47 26.70
N GLN A 242 4.89 53.64 26.57
CA GLN A 242 3.64 53.79 25.81
C GLN A 242 3.87 53.58 24.31
N ALA A 243 4.90 54.21 23.72
CA ALA A 243 5.30 54.04 22.33
C ALA A 243 5.69 52.60 21.99
N ALA A 244 6.38 51.89 22.89
CA ALA A 244 6.71 50.47 22.71
C ALA A 244 5.46 49.57 22.74
N ARG A 245 4.50 49.84 23.62
CA ARG A 245 3.20 49.14 23.64
C ARG A 245 2.41 49.39 22.36
N LEU A 246 2.25 50.65 21.96
CA LEU A 246 1.59 51.05 20.72
C LEU A 246 2.18 50.34 19.50
N ARG A 247 3.50 50.33 19.32
CA ARG A 247 4.17 49.61 18.20
C ARG A 247 3.87 48.11 18.21
N ASN A 248 3.86 47.48 19.38
CA ASN A 248 3.55 46.05 19.50
C ASN A 248 2.08 45.76 19.18
N GLU A 249 1.15 46.58 19.68
CA GLU A 249 -0.30 46.46 19.44
C GLU A 249 -0.63 46.74 17.97
N ALA A 250 -0.04 47.76 17.36
CA ALA A 250 -0.16 48.08 15.94
C ALA A 250 0.39 46.97 15.05
N LYS A 251 1.57 46.40 15.37
CA LYS A 251 2.10 45.20 14.68
C LYS A 251 1.10 44.03 14.75
N GLN A 252 0.46 43.80 15.90
CA GLN A 252 -0.55 42.75 16.04
C GLN A 252 -1.85 43.03 15.28
N VAL A 253 -2.24 44.30 15.06
CA VAL A 253 -3.35 44.65 14.16
C VAL A 253 -2.95 44.41 12.70
N ARG A 254 -1.84 45.00 12.24
CA ARG A 254 -1.36 44.86 10.85
C ARG A 254 -1.15 43.40 10.45
N LEU A 255 -0.66 42.55 11.36
CA LEU A 255 -0.50 41.11 11.10
C LEU A 255 -1.84 40.37 10.99
N ARG A 256 -2.85 40.72 11.80
CA ARG A 256 -4.20 40.13 11.69
C ARG A 256 -4.88 40.53 10.38
N GLU A 257 -4.80 41.82 10.03
CA GLU A 257 -5.30 42.36 8.76
C GLU A 257 -4.61 41.71 7.55
N ALA A 258 -3.28 41.53 7.61
CA ALA A 258 -2.53 40.81 6.60
C ALA A 258 -2.92 39.32 6.49
N LEU A 259 -3.10 38.62 7.60
CA LEU A 259 -3.52 37.21 7.62
C LEU A 259 -4.94 37.02 7.03
N GLN A 260 -5.85 37.97 7.30
CA GLN A 260 -7.20 37.98 6.73
C GLN A 260 -7.17 38.30 5.23
N SER A 261 -6.57 39.43 4.83
CA SER A 261 -6.54 39.89 3.43
C SER A 261 -5.77 38.99 2.47
N THR A 262 -4.77 38.23 2.96
CA THR A 262 -4.05 37.24 2.14
C THR A 262 -4.77 35.89 2.03
N GLY A 263 -5.74 35.60 2.91
CA GLY A 263 -6.38 34.28 3.02
C GLY A 263 -5.42 33.16 3.47
N TYR A 264 -4.27 33.51 4.09
CA TYR A 264 -3.21 32.56 4.44
C TYR A 264 -3.70 31.39 5.30
N ALA A 265 -4.63 31.63 6.23
CA ALA A 265 -5.21 30.57 7.07
C ALA A 265 -5.96 29.49 6.25
N GLU A 266 -6.70 29.87 5.21
CA GLU A 266 -7.42 28.90 4.37
C GLU A 266 -6.46 28.09 3.49
N ARG A 267 -5.47 28.76 2.91
CA ARG A 267 -4.49 28.13 2.02
C ARG A 267 -3.62 27.15 2.80
N ARG A 268 -3.12 27.57 3.96
CA ARG A 268 -2.44 26.71 4.93
C ARG A 268 -3.31 25.54 5.36
N GLY A 269 -4.60 25.75 5.65
CA GLY A 269 -5.53 24.66 5.97
C GLY A 269 -5.69 23.64 4.82
N LYS A 270 -5.76 24.10 3.57
CA LYS A 270 -5.78 23.23 2.37
C LYS A 270 -4.45 22.46 2.21
N VAL A 271 -3.32 23.10 2.51
CA VAL A 271 -1.98 22.47 2.51
C VAL A 271 -1.85 21.42 3.62
N GLU A 272 -2.32 21.70 4.83
CA GLU A 272 -2.31 20.75 5.96
C GLU A 272 -3.24 19.55 5.68
N GLN A 273 -4.39 19.77 5.03
CA GLN A 273 -5.28 18.70 4.54
C GLN A 273 -4.61 17.83 3.46
N GLN A 274 -3.86 18.43 2.53
CA GLN A 274 -3.11 17.69 1.51
C GLN A 274 -1.99 16.83 2.13
N ILE A 275 -1.28 17.35 3.14
CA ILE A 275 -0.28 16.57 3.89
C ILE A 275 -0.94 15.38 4.59
N ALA A 276 -2.04 15.60 5.32
CA ALA A 276 -2.76 14.53 6.02
C ALA A 276 -3.26 13.43 5.06
N ALA A 277 -3.78 13.81 3.88
CA ALA A 277 -4.20 12.86 2.85
C ALA A 277 -3.02 12.07 2.25
N LEU A 278 -1.88 12.73 2.03
CA LEU A 278 -0.66 12.06 1.56
C LEU A 278 -0.07 11.11 2.60
N GLU A 279 -0.08 11.47 3.89
CA GLU A 279 0.32 10.58 4.97
C GLU A 279 -0.60 9.36 5.10
N GLN A 280 -1.93 9.55 4.94
CA GLN A 280 -2.87 8.43 4.95
C GLN A 280 -2.59 7.49 3.77
N ALA A 281 -2.45 8.03 2.55
CA ALA A 281 -2.12 7.24 1.37
C ALA A 281 -0.76 6.52 1.49
N HIS A 282 0.20 7.10 2.21
CA HIS A 282 1.48 6.45 2.52
C HIS A 282 1.28 5.24 3.45
N ARG A 283 0.55 5.41 4.56
CA ARG A 283 0.22 4.32 5.51
C ARG A 283 -0.57 3.19 4.85
N GLU A 284 -1.48 3.53 3.94
CA GLU A 284 -2.23 2.56 3.13
C GLU A 284 -1.31 1.78 2.18
N GLN A 285 -0.33 2.45 1.54
CA GLN A 285 0.68 1.78 0.70
C GLN A 285 1.65 0.91 1.52
N GLU A 286 2.06 1.35 2.71
CA GLU A 286 2.87 0.56 3.65
C GLU A 286 2.13 -0.71 4.08
N GLY A 287 0.86 -0.60 4.51
CA GLY A 287 0.04 -1.75 4.86
C GLY A 287 -0.16 -2.75 3.72
N LEU A 288 -0.38 -2.25 2.50
CA LEU A 288 -0.47 -3.09 1.29
C LEU A 288 0.89 -3.73 0.91
N ALA A 289 2.01 -3.05 1.18
CA ALA A 289 3.34 -3.60 0.97
C ALA A 289 3.67 -4.71 1.99
N GLU A 290 3.31 -4.52 3.27
CA GLU A 290 3.45 -5.58 4.28
C GLU A 290 2.58 -6.80 3.95
N GLN A 291 1.32 -6.61 3.53
CA GLN A 291 0.44 -7.70 3.13
C GLN A 291 1.05 -8.51 1.98
N ARG A 292 1.50 -7.83 0.91
CA ARG A 292 2.21 -8.48 -0.21
C ARG A 292 3.51 -9.16 0.22
N GLY A 293 4.22 -8.63 1.22
CA GLY A 293 5.36 -9.29 1.83
C GLY A 293 5.00 -10.63 2.45
N ARG A 294 3.97 -10.65 3.32
CA ARG A 294 3.42 -11.86 3.95
C ARG A 294 2.92 -12.87 2.93
N ASP A 295 2.23 -12.42 1.89
CA ASP A 295 1.75 -13.28 0.79
C ASP A 295 2.92 -13.93 0.03
N VAL A 296 3.97 -13.17 -0.28
CA VAL A 296 5.19 -13.69 -0.95
C VAL A 296 5.95 -14.66 -0.06
N GLU A 297 6.00 -14.44 1.26
CA GLU A 297 6.60 -15.39 2.21
C GLU A 297 5.79 -16.68 2.34
N ALA A 298 4.46 -16.59 2.41
CA ALA A 298 3.57 -17.75 2.41
C ALA A 298 3.68 -18.56 1.10
N LEU A 299 3.70 -17.89 -0.06
CA LEU A 299 3.91 -18.53 -1.36
C LEU A 299 5.27 -19.23 -1.43
N ARG A 300 6.36 -18.58 -0.98
CA ARG A 300 7.69 -19.21 -0.89
C ARG A 300 7.69 -20.46 0.01
N ALA A 301 7.00 -20.41 1.15
CA ALA A 301 6.87 -21.56 2.04
C ALA A 301 6.11 -22.73 1.39
N THR A 302 5.00 -22.46 0.69
CA THR A 302 4.27 -23.49 -0.07
C THR A 302 5.10 -24.05 -1.23
N GLN A 303 5.87 -23.22 -1.94
CA GLN A 303 6.76 -23.66 -3.00
C GLN A 303 7.87 -24.58 -2.48
N ALA A 304 8.50 -24.22 -1.35
CA ALA A 304 9.53 -25.06 -0.72
C ALA A 304 8.96 -26.41 -0.25
N ARG A 305 7.76 -26.41 0.34
CA ARG A 305 7.04 -27.64 0.71
C ARG A 305 6.74 -28.51 -0.51
N LEU A 306 6.19 -27.94 -1.58
CA LEU A 306 5.89 -28.68 -2.81
C LEU A 306 7.18 -29.23 -3.47
N GLN A 307 8.31 -28.52 -3.38
CA GLN A 307 9.61 -29.04 -3.84
C GLN A 307 10.10 -30.22 -3.00
N GLN A 308 9.88 -30.21 -1.68
CA GLN A 308 10.18 -31.32 -0.78
C GLN A 308 9.25 -32.53 -1.02
N GLU A 309 7.96 -32.31 -1.23
CA GLU A 309 6.99 -33.37 -1.55
C GLU A 309 7.30 -34.00 -2.93
N ASN A 310 7.66 -33.20 -3.94
CA ASN A 310 8.10 -33.72 -5.25
C ASN A 310 9.42 -34.50 -5.17
N SER A 311 10.40 -34.08 -4.37
CA SER A 311 11.66 -34.83 -4.25
C SER A 311 11.48 -36.14 -3.48
N ALA A 312 10.63 -36.15 -2.45
CA ALA A 312 10.23 -37.37 -1.74
C ALA A 312 9.48 -38.36 -2.66
N LEU A 313 8.50 -37.88 -3.45
CA LEU A 313 7.80 -38.70 -4.45
C LEU A 313 8.76 -39.23 -5.52
N THR A 314 9.71 -38.41 -5.98
CA THR A 314 10.74 -38.85 -6.95
C THR A 314 11.63 -39.96 -6.37
N ALA A 315 12.01 -39.86 -5.11
CA ALA A 315 12.76 -40.90 -4.41
C ALA A 315 11.94 -42.20 -4.25
N GLN A 316 10.66 -42.08 -3.87
CA GLN A 316 9.76 -43.24 -3.75
C GLN A 316 9.54 -43.94 -5.10
N VAL A 317 9.40 -43.18 -6.20
CA VAL A 317 9.30 -43.74 -7.56
C VAL A 317 10.61 -44.44 -7.98
N ALA A 318 11.78 -43.92 -7.57
CA ALA A 318 13.06 -44.57 -7.82
C ALA A 318 13.21 -45.88 -7.03
N GLU A 319 12.76 -45.92 -5.77
CA GLU A 319 12.72 -47.14 -4.94
C GLU A 319 11.75 -48.20 -5.52
N GLN A 320 10.56 -47.77 -5.96
CA GLN A 320 9.62 -48.64 -6.67
C GLN A 320 10.20 -49.16 -7.99
N ALA A 321 10.91 -48.33 -8.75
CA ALA A 321 11.62 -48.78 -9.96
C ALA A 321 12.72 -49.81 -9.65
N GLY A 322 13.43 -49.66 -8.52
CA GLY A 322 14.41 -50.63 -8.02
C GLY A 322 13.77 -51.97 -7.67
N THR A 323 12.75 -51.96 -6.80
CA THR A 323 12.03 -53.20 -6.41
C THR A 323 11.37 -53.89 -7.61
N ILE A 324 10.83 -53.15 -8.59
CA ILE A 324 10.34 -53.70 -9.86
C ILE A 324 11.48 -54.33 -10.68
N ALA A 325 12.68 -53.74 -10.71
CA ALA A 325 13.83 -54.32 -11.40
C ALA A 325 14.30 -55.63 -10.74
N ASP A 326 14.31 -55.71 -9.40
CA ASP A 326 14.67 -56.94 -8.68
C ASP A 326 13.59 -58.03 -8.77
N LEU A 327 12.31 -57.67 -8.71
CA LEU A 327 11.20 -58.60 -8.99
C LEU A 327 11.25 -59.12 -10.44
N ARG A 328 11.66 -58.30 -11.42
CA ARG A 328 11.92 -58.75 -12.79
C ARG A 328 13.07 -59.74 -12.86
N ARG A 329 14.21 -59.45 -12.19
CA ARG A 329 15.35 -60.39 -12.09
C ARG A 329 14.93 -61.74 -11.49
N VAL A 330 14.17 -61.74 -10.39
CA VAL A 330 13.65 -62.96 -9.76
C VAL A 330 12.67 -63.70 -10.67
N THR A 331 11.80 -62.99 -11.38
CA THR A 331 10.89 -63.59 -12.37
C THR A 331 11.67 -64.23 -13.53
N GLU A 332 12.76 -63.61 -13.96
CA GLU A 332 13.61 -64.09 -15.05
C GLU A 332 14.45 -65.31 -14.64
N THR A 333 15.00 -65.35 -13.41
CA THR A 333 15.69 -66.54 -12.88
C THR A 333 14.73 -67.70 -12.56
N LEU A 334 13.51 -67.41 -12.10
CA LEU A 334 12.46 -68.43 -11.98
C LEU A 334 12.04 -68.97 -13.36
N ARG A 335 12.04 -68.13 -14.39
CA ARG A 335 11.73 -68.55 -15.77
C ARG A 335 12.84 -69.40 -16.39
N THR A 336 14.11 -69.09 -16.15
CA THR A 336 15.22 -69.93 -16.62
C THR A 336 15.26 -71.27 -15.89
N THR A 337 15.11 -71.31 -14.56
CA THR A 337 15.04 -72.59 -13.82
C THR A 337 13.81 -73.41 -14.19
N GLN A 338 12.64 -72.79 -14.40
CA GLN A 338 11.47 -73.48 -14.95
C GLN A 338 11.75 -74.09 -16.33
N SER A 339 12.49 -73.39 -17.20
CA SER A 339 12.85 -73.92 -18.53
C SER A 339 13.86 -75.07 -18.47
N GLN A 340 14.79 -75.05 -17.50
CA GLN A 340 15.74 -76.12 -17.22
C GLN A 340 15.01 -77.37 -16.71
N LEU A 341 14.14 -77.22 -15.70
CA LEU A 341 13.29 -78.31 -15.19
C LEU A 341 12.37 -78.89 -16.29
N GLN A 342 11.89 -78.07 -17.23
CA GLN A 342 11.13 -78.57 -18.40
C GLN A 342 11.99 -79.33 -19.42
N ILE A 343 13.31 -79.13 -19.46
CA ILE A 343 14.23 -79.94 -20.26
C ILE A 343 14.52 -81.25 -19.54
N GLU A 344 14.90 -81.20 -18.25
CA GLU A 344 15.12 -82.38 -17.41
C GLU A 344 13.89 -83.31 -17.39
N ILE A 345 12.68 -82.77 -17.24
CA ILE A 345 11.43 -83.56 -17.30
C ILE A 345 11.21 -84.22 -18.69
N ARG A 346 11.69 -83.61 -19.79
CA ARG A 346 11.64 -84.26 -21.12
C ARG A 346 12.70 -85.35 -21.24
N GLU A 347 13.91 -85.12 -20.75
CA GLU A 347 15.01 -86.08 -20.77
C GLU A 347 14.68 -87.32 -19.92
N LEU A 348 14.20 -87.13 -18.69
CA LEU A 348 13.72 -88.21 -17.81
C LEU A 348 12.53 -88.98 -18.42
N ARG A 349 11.64 -88.31 -19.16
CA ARG A 349 10.55 -88.98 -19.91
C ARG A 349 11.07 -89.75 -21.12
N GLY A 350 12.11 -89.26 -21.79
CA GLY A 350 12.82 -89.98 -22.85
C GLY A 350 13.46 -91.26 -22.32
N GLN A 351 14.25 -91.14 -21.25
CA GLN A 351 14.86 -92.28 -20.54
C GLN A 351 13.80 -93.29 -20.07
N LEU A 352 12.67 -92.83 -19.52
CA LEU A 352 11.58 -93.73 -19.14
C LEU A 352 10.94 -94.43 -20.35
N ALA A 353 10.78 -93.75 -21.48
CA ALA A 353 10.28 -94.36 -22.72
C ALA A 353 11.27 -95.38 -23.31
N GLU A 354 12.59 -95.11 -23.23
CA GLU A 354 13.63 -96.08 -23.59
C GLU A 354 13.60 -97.31 -22.67
N GLN A 355 13.45 -97.13 -21.35
CA GLN A 355 13.29 -98.24 -20.40
C GLN A 355 12.00 -99.05 -20.64
N VAL A 356 10.89 -98.40 -21.02
CA VAL A 356 9.66 -99.10 -21.43
C VAL A 356 9.88 -99.87 -22.73
N GLY A 357 10.53 -99.29 -23.73
CA GLY A 357 10.86 -99.97 -24.99
C GLY A 357 11.76 -101.19 -24.79
N LEU A 358 12.76 -101.10 -23.92
CA LEU A 358 13.62 -102.22 -23.52
C LEU A 358 12.84 -103.30 -22.75
N ASN A 359 11.90 -102.92 -21.88
CA ASN A 359 11.02 -103.88 -21.21
C ASN A 359 10.08 -104.58 -22.21
N GLU A 360 9.50 -103.86 -23.18
CA GLU A 360 8.71 -104.51 -24.25
C GLU A 360 9.56 -105.43 -25.12
N GLU A 361 10.84 -105.10 -25.39
CA GLU A 361 11.77 -106.00 -26.09
C GLU A 361 12.08 -107.26 -25.27
N LEU A 362 12.24 -107.13 -23.95
CA LEU A 362 12.39 -108.27 -23.03
C LEU A 362 11.10 -109.10 -22.94
N GLU A 363 9.92 -108.48 -22.88
CA GLU A 363 8.63 -109.19 -22.91
C GLU A 363 8.42 -109.96 -24.23
N ARG A 364 8.76 -109.34 -25.37
CA ARG A 364 8.72 -110.02 -26.68
C ARG A 364 9.73 -111.18 -26.75
N ALA A 365 10.90 -111.05 -26.13
CA ALA A 365 11.89 -112.13 -26.02
C ALA A 365 11.41 -113.27 -25.10
N VAL A 366 10.74 -112.94 -23.97
CA VAL A 366 10.11 -113.94 -23.08
C VAL A 366 9.00 -114.68 -23.81
N GLN A 367 8.09 -113.98 -24.49
CA GLN A 367 7.01 -114.60 -25.28
C GLN A 367 7.55 -115.50 -26.41
N ALA A 368 8.66 -115.10 -27.05
CA ALA A 368 9.34 -115.96 -28.02
C ALA A 368 9.90 -117.25 -27.37
N LEU A 369 10.53 -117.14 -26.20
CA LEU A 369 11.01 -118.32 -25.44
C LEU A 369 9.86 -119.20 -24.93
N GLU A 370 8.73 -118.62 -24.52
CA GLU A 370 7.51 -119.35 -24.15
C GLU A 370 6.94 -120.12 -25.34
N SER A 371 6.87 -119.49 -26.53
CA SER A 371 6.44 -120.18 -27.75
C SER A 371 7.39 -121.33 -28.15
N ALA A 372 8.70 -121.11 -28.04
CA ALA A 372 9.71 -122.15 -28.31
C ALA A 372 9.64 -123.31 -27.30
N ALA A 373 9.32 -123.04 -26.02
CA ALA A 373 9.08 -124.07 -25.03
C ALA A 373 7.81 -124.88 -25.34
N VAL A 374 6.71 -124.21 -25.74
CA VAL A 374 5.47 -124.86 -26.17
C VAL A 374 5.66 -125.69 -27.45
N ASP A 375 6.51 -125.26 -28.37
CA ASP A 375 6.84 -126.05 -29.57
C ASP A 375 7.76 -127.23 -29.23
N ALA A 376 8.74 -127.07 -28.33
CA ALA A 376 9.54 -128.19 -27.82
C ALA A 376 8.71 -129.22 -27.03
N ASP A 377 7.68 -128.79 -26.28
CA ASP A 377 6.73 -129.69 -25.63
C ASP A 377 5.86 -130.46 -26.65
N LYS A 378 5.54 -129.86 -27.81
CA LYS A 378 4.88 -130.58 -28.92
C LYS A 378 5.82 -131.59 -29.56
N GLU A 379 7.06 -131.23 -29.87
CA GLU A 379 8.08 -132.17 -30.39
C GLU A 379 8.26 -133.35 -29.42
N MET A 380 8.26 -133.09 -28.10
CA MET A 380 8.32 -134.13 -27.08
C MET A 380 7.05 -135.00 -27.01
N GLN A 381 5.86 -134.44 -27.27
CA GLN A 381 4.62 -135.22 -27.41
C GLN A 381 4.62 -136.07 -28.69
N GLU A 382 5.04 -135.54 -29.83
CA GLU A 382 5.16 -136.29 -31.09
C GLU A 382 6.18 -137.43 -30.97
N LEU A 383 7.30 -137.22 -30.27
CA LEU A 383 8.28 -138.27 -29.97
C LEU A 383 7.73 -139.35 -29.03
N LEU A 384 6.90 -138.98 -28.03
CA LEU A 384 6.20 -139.94 -27.17
C LEU A 384 5.16 -140.75 -27.95
N GLU A 385 4.46 -140.13 -28.90
CA GLU A 385 3.48 -140.80 -29.76
C GLU A 385 4.18 -141.78 -30.73
N GLN A 386 5.30 -141.38 -31.35
CA GLN A 386 6.17 -142.27 -32.13
C GLN A 386 6.74 -143.44 -31.30
N CYS A 387 7.09 -143.20 -30.03
CA CYS A 387 7.46 -144.28 -29.11
C CYS A 387 6.27 -145.24 -28.86
N SER A 388 5.03 -144.77 -28.82
CA SER A 388 3.85 -145.64 -28.66
C SER A 388 3.61 -146.52 -29.90
N GLU A 389 3.71 -145.98 -31.12
CA GLU A 389 3.59 -146.74 -32.37
C GLU A 389 4.62 -147.87 -32.49
N GLN A 390 5.86 -147.63 -32.05
CA GLN A 390 6.91 -148.65 -31.99
C GLN A 390 6.52 -149.83 -31.07
N THR A 391 5.79 -149.57 -29.98
CA THR A 391 5.32 -150.64 -29.07
C THR A 391 4.16 -151.45 -29.64
N GLU A 392 3.27 -150.85 -30.43
CA GLU A 392 2.21 -151.59 -31.14
C GLU A 392 2.81 -152.53 -32.21
N LEU A 393 3.83 -152.06 -32.95
CA LEU A 393 4.55 -152.88 -33.93
C LEU A 393 5.32 -154.05 -33.25
N ALA A 394 5.79 -153.88 -32.02
CA ALA A 394 6.35 -154.97 -31.23
C ALA A 394 5.29 -156.00 -30.82
N ALA A 395 4.09 -155.56 -30.39
CA ALA A 395 2.96 -156.43 -30.07
C ALA A 395 2.45 -157.23 -31.30
N GLY A 396 2.59 -156.68 -32.51
CA GLY A 396 2.37 -157.41 -33.77
C GLY A 396 3.26 -158.66 -33.90
N ARG A 397 4.56 -158.56 -33.57
CA ARG A 397 5.52 -159.66 -33.73
C ARG A 397 5.36 -160.78 -32.68
N GLY A 398 4.86 -160.46 -31.48
CA GLY A 398 4.60 -161.45 -30.44
C GLY A 398 3.54 -162.51 -30.84
N ARG A 399 2.51 -162.10 -31.60
CA ARG A 399 1.41 -162.99 -32.00
C ARG A 399 1.87 -164.11 -32.95
N ALA A 400 2.80 -163.84 -33.87
CA ALA A 400 3.31 -164.83 -34.83
C ALA A 400 4.15 -165.95 -34.18
N ILE A 401 4.72 -165.74 -33.00
CA ILE A 401 5.52 -166.75 -32.28
C ILE A 401 4.62 -167.76 -31.54
N ALA A 402 3.46 -167.31 -31.04
CA ALA A 402 2.52 -168.14 -30.30
C ALA A 402 1.88 -169.25 -31.17
N GLU A 403 1.52 -168.93 -32.42
CA GLU A 403 0.87 -169.87 -33.34
C GLU A 403 1.80 -171.02 -33.75
N MET A 404 3.07 -170.74 -34.00
CA MET A 404 4.05 -171.77 -34.38
C MET A 404 4.38 -172.72 -33.20
N GLN A 405 4.30 -172.26 -31.96
CA GLN A 405 4.52 -173.11 -30.77
C GLN A 405 3.34 -174.02 -30.44
N MET A 406 2.10 -173.62 -30.75
CA MET A 406 0.92 -174.47 -30.48
C MET A 406 0.74 -175.66 -31.43
N ALA A 407 1.44 -175.69 -32.57
CA ALA A 407 1.40 -176.82 -33.50
C ALA A 407 2.23 -178.03 -33.05
N MET A 408 3.27 -177.83 -32.23
CA MET A 408 4.32 -178.84 -31.98
C MET A 408 4.10 -179.72 -30.73
N ALA A 409 3.02 -179.49 -29.97
CA ALA A 409 2.79 -180.13 -28.66
C ALA A 409 1.44 -180.86 -28.50
N ARG A 410 0.75 -181.20 -29.60
CA ARG A 410 -0.63 -181.76 -29.58
C ARG A 410 -0.78 -183.19 -30.10
N ALA A 411 0.29 -183.99 -30.01
CA ALA A 411 0.33 -185.41 -30.42
C ALA A 411 0.78 -186.39 -29.31
N GLY A 412 0.87 -185.94 -28.05
CA GLY A 412 1.18 -186.80 -26.91
C GLY A 412 1.15 -186.03 -25.59
N GLN A 413 0.49 -186.49 -24.53
CA GLN A 413 -0.37 -187.69 -24.39
C GLN A 413 -1.57 -187.42 -23.49
N GLU A 414 -2.55 -188.32 -23.55
CA GLU A 414 -3.68 -188.37 -22.63
C GLU A 414 -3.23 -188.84 -21.24
N ASN A 415 -3.43 -188.00 -20.22
CA ASN A 415 -3.84 -188.33 -18.84
C ASN A 415 -3.97 -186.99 -18.09
N LEU A 416 -5.19 -186.48 -17.84
CA LEU A 416 -5.95 -186.78 -16.62
C LEU A 416 -5.09 -186.53 -15.36
N ALA A 417 -5.19 -185.37 -14.71
CA ALA A 417 -6.25 -185.01 -13.75
C ALA A 417 -6.32 -186.01 -12.57
N VAL A 418 -6.35 -185.59 -11.30
CA VAL A 418 -7.45 -184.81 -10.70
C VAL A 418 -7.04 -184.08 -9.39
N ARG A 419 -7.47 -182.81 -9.27
CA ARG A 419 -7.82 -182.00 -8.06
C ARG A 419 -7.04 -182.15 -6.72
N LYS A 420 -6.43 -181.04 -6.30
CA LYS A 420 -6.60 -180.38 -4.96
C LYS A 420 -6.75 -178.86 -5.27
N GLN A 421 -7.59 -177.98 -4.71
CA GLN A 421 -8.30 -177.79 -3.41
C GLN A 421 -7.49 -177.21 -2.23
N PHE A 422 -7.80 -175.92 -1.92
CA PHE A 422 -7.79 -175.24 -0.61
C PHE A 422 -6.44 -174.98 0.12
N ALA A 423 -6.25 -173.95 0.98
CA ALA A 423 -6.97 -172.67 1.26
C ALA A 423 -6.09 -171.75 2.18
N GLU A 424 -6.69 -170.75 2.88
CA GLU A 424 -6.17 -169.87 3.97
C GLU A 424 -5.32 -168.64 3.51
N GLN A 425 -5.38 -167.40 4.07
CA GLN A 425 -5.59 -166.80 5.43
C GLN A 425 -4.31 -166.70 6.32
N ALA A 426 -4.13 -165.74 7.26
CA ALA A 426 -5.01 -164.68 7.82
C ALA A 426 -4.45 -163.22 7.63
N GLU A 427 -4.16 -162.27 8.56
CA GLU A 427 -4.10 -162.12 10.05
C GLU A 427 -4.11 -160.59 10.42
N LEU A 428 -4.22 -160.14 11.70
CA LEU A 428 -4.40 -158.73 12.14
C LEU A 428 -3.91 -158.42 13.60
N ALA A 429 -3.35 -157.22 13.89
CA ALA A 429 -3.15 -156.66 15.27
C ALA A 429 -2.85 -155.12 15.25
N THR A 430 -3.69 -154.18 15.74
CA THR A 430 -3.92 -153.67 17.14
C THR A 430 -2.70 -153.02 17.83
N GLU A 431 -2.61 -151.70 18.07
CA GLU A 431 -3.38 -150.76 18.96
C GLU A 431 -2.90 -150.67 20.44
N ARG A 432 -2.61 -149.44 20.94
CA ARG A 432 -3.26 -148.71 22.08
C ARG A 432 -2.34 -147.70 22.79
N GLY A 433 -2.91 -146.55 23.23
CA GLY A 433 -2.20 -145.58 24.09
C GLY A 433 -2.84 -144.18 24.20
N ARG A 434 -3.99 -144.03 24.90
CA ARG A 434 -4.60 -142.71 25.21
C ARG A 434 -4.51 -142.34 26.69
N ALA A 435 -3.63 -141.39 27.01
CA ALA A 435 -3.65 -140.48 28.16
C ALA A 435 -2.63 -139.35 27.83
N VAL A 436 -2.74 -138.08 28.24
CA VAL A 436 -3.49 -137.44 29.34
C VAL A 436 -4.19 -136.17 28.83
N ALA A 437 -5.35 -135.82 29.39
CA ALA A 437 -6.03 -134.53 29.15
C ALA A 437 -5.78 -133.53 30.30
N SER A 438 -6.21 -132.27 30.12
CA SER A 438 -6.43 -131.19 31.14
C SER A 438 -5.39 -130.07 31.34
N LEU A 439 -4.19 -130.07 30.73
CA LEU A 439 -3.18 -129.00 30.93
C LEU A 439 -2.87 -128.11 29.70
N GLN A 440 -3.89 -127.77 28.90
CA GLN A 440 -3.74 -126.80 27.80
C GLN A 440 -4.88 -125.76 27.66
N ALA A 441 -5.93 -125.82 28.49
CA ALA A 441 -7.08 -124.92 28.37
C ALA A 441 -6.88 -123.54 29.04
N ALA A 442 -6.05 -123.45 30.09
CA ALA A 442 -5.95 -122.23 30.92
C ALA A 442 -5.13 -121.08 30.30
N ASN A 443 -4.05 -121.39 29.57
CA ASN A 443 -3.16 -120.36 29.02
C ASN A 443 -3.75 -119.57 27.84
N LEU A 444 -4.96 -119.90 27.37
CA LEU A 444 -5.60 -119.24 26.22
C LEU A 444 -6.66 -118.21 26.61
N GLN A 445 -6.88 -117.96 27.90
CA GLN A 445 -7.76 -116.89 28.40
C GLN A 445 -6.96 -115.65 28.84
N PHE A 446 -5.85 -115.82 29.58
CA PHE A 446 -5.03 -114.69 30.06
C PHE A 446 -4.47 -113.78 28.95
N GLU A 447 -3.98 -114.33 27.83
CA GLU A 447 -3.50 -113.49 26.70
C GLU A 447 -4.66 -112.83 25.90
N ARG A 448 -5.91 -113.28 26.08
CA ARG A 448 -7.09 -112.64 25.49
C ARG A 448 -7.61 -111.48 26.35
N GLU A 449 -7.57 -111.62 27.68
CA GLU A 449 -7.95 -110.55 28.61
C GLU A 449 -6.93 -109.40 28.57
N LYS A 450 -5.64 -109.72 28.41
CA LYS A 450 -4.54 -108.77 28.26
C LYS A 450 -4.61 -107.94 26.95
N SER A 451 -5.06 -108.52 25.84
CA SER A 451 -5.21 -107.79 24.58
C SER A 451 -6.44 -106.86 24.54
N VAL A 452 -7.54 -107.22 25.22
CA VAL A 452 -8.72 -106.34 25.36
C VAL A 452 -8.40 -105.08 26.17
N LEU A 453 -7.62 -105.19 27.25
CA LEU A 453 -7.18 -104.03 28.04
C LEU A 453 -6.23 -103.09 27.28
N ILE A 454 -5.42 -103.62 26.36
CA ILE A 454 -4.55 -102.80 25.50
C ILE A 454 -5.40 -102.00 24.50
N ALA A 455 -6.42 -102.62 23.90
CA ALA A 455 -7.32 -101.94 22.95
C ALA A 455 -8.11 -100.78 23.60
N GLN A 456 -8.57 -100.96 24.85
CA GLN A 456 -9.29 -99.93 25.60
C GLN A 456 -8.41 -98.72 25.98
N LEU A 457 -7.10 -98.91 26.15
CA LEU A 457 -6.16 -97.82 26.40
C LEU A 457 -5.85 -97.00 25.14
N SER A 458 -5.80 -97.61 23.95
CA SER A 458 -5.72 -96.86 22.69
C SER A 458 -6.99 -96.05 22.41
N GLU A 459 -8.18 -96.61 22.65
CA GLU A 459 -9.46 -95.92 22.43
C GLU A 459 -9.63 -94.70 23.37
N GLN A 460 -9.10 -94.76 24.60
CA GLN A 460 -9.03 -93.60 25.50
C GLN A 460 -8.01 -92.55 25.08
N ALA A 461 -6.91 -92.93 24.40
CA ALA A 461 -5.94 -91.99 23.86
C ALA A 461 -6.51 -91.23 22.64
N GLU A 462 -7.16 -91.92 21.71
CA GLU A 462 -7.81 -91.30 20.54
C GLU A 462 -8.92 -90.32 20.97
N GLN A 463 -9.69 -90.65 22.01
CA GLN A 463 -10.69 -89.72 22.57
C GLN A 463 -10.07 -88.50 23.26
N ALA A 464 -8.84 -88.59 23.76
CA ALA A 464 -8.11 -87.44 24.31
C ALA A 464 -7.58 -86.52 23.19
N GLU A 465 -6.99 -87.06 22.12
CA GLU A 465 -6.52 -86.27 20.98
C GLU A 465 -7.69 -85.55 20.29
N LEU A 466 -8.82 -86.23 20.07
CA LEU A 466 -10.06 -85.62 19.54
C LEU A 466 -10.66 -84.55 20.46
N ALA A 467 -10.42 -84.59 21.77
CA ALA A 467 -10.81 -83.52 22.70
C ALA A 467 -9.88 -82.30 22.58
N ASP A 468 -8.58 -82.55 22.44
CA ASP A 468 -7.54 -81.54 22.27
C ASP A 468 -7.68 -80.79 20.93
N GLU A 469 -7.97 -81.51 19.83
CA GLU A 469 -8.28 -80.93 18.51
C GLU A 469 -9.53 -80.03 18.56
N ARG A 470 -10.59 -80.47 19.25
CA ARG A 470 -11.79 -79.66 19.48
C ARG A 470 -11.47 -78.43 20.33
N GLY A 471 -10.59 -78.56 21.33
CA GLY A 471 -10.09 -77.44 22.13
C GLY A 471 -9.37 -76.39 21.28
N ARG A 472 -8.46 -76.82 20.39
CA ARG A 472 -7.75 -75.94 19.44
C ARG A 472 -8.74 -75.26 18.48
N ALA A 473 -9.63 -76.02 17.83
CA ALA A 473 -10.63 -75.47 16.93
C ALA A 473 -11.58 -74.45 17.61
N ILE A 474 -11.92 -74.64 18.89
CA ILE A 474 -12.69 -73.66 19.67
C ILE A 474 -11.86 -72.40 19.96
N ALA A 475 -10.56 -72.52 20.26
CA ALA A 475 -9.67 -71.38 20.45
C ALA A 475 -9.45 -70.58 19.15
N ASP A 476 -9.30 -71.26 18.01
CA ASP A 476 -9.18 -70.64 16.69
C ASP A 476 -10.47 -69.89 16.31
N LEU A 477 -11.64 -70.47 16.57
CA LEU A 477 -12.92 -69.77 16.38
C LEU A 477 -13.11 -68.58 17.34
N GLN A 478 -12.58 -68.65 18.57
CA GLN A 478 -12.62 -67.52 19.51
C GLN A 478 -11.69 -66.37 19.08
N THR A 479 -10.48 -66.67 18.60
CA THR A 479 -9.56 -65.64 18.10
C THR A 479 -10.06 -65.03 16.80
N ALA A 480 -10.61 -65.83 15.87
CA ALA A 480 -11.27 -65.33 14.66
C ALA A 480 -12.48 -64.44 14.98
N LYS A 481 -13.32 -64.80 15.97
CA LYS A 481 -14.42 -63.95 16.43
C LYS A 481 -13.92 -62.62 17.00
N ALA A 482 -12.87 -62.65 17.83
CA ALA A 482 -12.29 -61.43 18.41
C ALA A 482 -11.69 -60.50 17.34
N ALA A 483 -11.04 -61.06 16.32
CA ALA A 483 -10.54 -60.30 15.17
C ALA A 483 -11.69 -59.63 14.38
N TRP A 484 -12.79 -60.36 14.11
CA TRP A 484 -13.96 -59.81 13.45
C TRP A 484 -14.67 -58.71 14.27
N GLU A 485 -14.75 -58.87 15.60
CA GLU A 485 -15.31 -57.83 16.48
C GLU A 485 -14.42 -56.56 16.52
N GLN A 486 -13.09 -56.70 16.40
CA GLN A 486 -12.17 -55.56 16.22
C GLN A 486 -12.30 -54.90 14.84
N GLU A 487 -12.35 -55.67 13.75
CA GLU A 487 -12.55 -55.16 12.39
C GLU A 487 -13.86 -54.37 12.28
N LYS A 488 -14.96 -54.93 12.82
CA LYS A 488 -16.26 -54.27 12.90
C LYS A 488 -16.21 -52.97 13.71
N ALA A 489 -15.47 -52.94 14.82
CA ALA A 489 -15.28 -51.71 15.59
C ALA A 489 -14.47 -50.65 14.80
N GLY A 490 -13.44 -51.06 14.06
CA GLY A 490 -12.67 -50.20 13.17
C GLY A 490 -13.52 -49.58 12.05
N LEU A 491 -14.33 -50.38 11.37
CA LEU A 491 -15.26 -49.92 10.33
C LEU A 491 -16.31 -48.95 10.90
N LEU A 492 -16.84 -49.20 12.10
CA LEU A 492 -17.77 -48.27 12.76
C LEU A 492 -17.10 -46.94 13.15
N ALA A 493 -15.83 -46.97 13.58
CA ALA A 493 -15.06 -45.75 13.84
C ALA A 493 -14.80 -44.95 12.55
N GLN A 494 -14.40 -45.60 11.46
CA GLN A 494 -14.21 -44.98 10.14
C GLN A 494 -15.53 -44.37 9.61
N HIS A 495 -16.67 -45.06 9.78
CA HIS A 495 -17.96 -44.50 9.42
C HIS A 495 -18.34 -43.28 10.28
N ALA A 496 -18.04 -43.28 11.58
CA ALA A 496 -18.26 -42.11 12.44
C ALA A 496 -17.38 -40.91 12.03
N GLU A 497 -16.11 -41.15 11.68
CA GLU A 497 -15.18 -40.14 11.16
C GLU A 497 -15.64 -39.59 9.80
N HIS A 498 -16.06 -40.45 8.87
CA HIS A 498 -16.64 -40.02 7.60
C HIS A 498 -17.93 -39.20 7.79
N ILE A 499 -18.80 -39.56 8.73
CA ILE A 499 -19.99 -38.76 9.06
C ILE A 499 -19.58 -37.38 9.60
N ALA A 500 -18.63 -37.31 10.53
CA ALA A 500 -18.14 -36.05 11.08
C ALA A 500 -17.48 -35.13 10.03
N LEU A 501 -16.71 -35.71 9.10
CA LEU A 501 -16.14 -34.99 7.96
C LEU A 501 -17.22 -34.48 7.00
N VAL A 502 -18.27 -35.28 6.75
CA VAL A 502 -19.40 -34.86 5.90
C VAL A 502 -20.22 -33.76 6.56
N THR A 503 -20.50 -33.82 7.87
CA THR A 503 -21.21 -32.74 8.57
C THR A 503 -20.38 -31.46 8.61
N GLY A 504 -19.08 -31.53 8.96
CA GLY A 504 -18.20 -30.36 8.93
C GLY A 504 -18.06 -29.74 7.53
N SER A 505 -18.13 -30.57 6.48
CA SER A 505 -18.17 -30.09 5.09
C SER A 505 -19.50 -29.44 4.72
N GLN A 506 -20.63 -29.88 5.31
CA GLN A 506 -21.94 -29.25 5.12
C GLN A 506 -22.03 -27.92 5.87
N ASP A 507 -21.56 -27.86 7.11
CA ASP A 507 -21.52 -26.63 7.91
C ASP A 507 -20.68 -25.55 7.20
N ALA A 508 -19.47 -25.89 6.74
CA ALA A 508 -18.62 -25.00 5.96
C ALA A 508 -19.27 -24.55 4.63
N LEU A 509 -20.09 -25.40 3.99
CA LEU A 509 -20.84 -25.01 2.79
C LEU A 509 -21.98 -24.03 3.10
N GLU A 510 -22.64 -24.12 4.26
CA GLU A 510 -23.62 -23.12 4.69
C GLU A 510 -22.96 -21.79 5.12
N GLU A 511 -21.80 -21.83 5.78
CA GLU A 511 -21.00 -20.62 6.05
C GLU A 511 -20.59 -19.91 4.75
N ILE A 512 -20.09 -20.66 3.76
CA ILE A 512 -19.74 -20.11 2.44
C ILE A 512 -20.97 -19.53 1.71
N LYS A 513 -22.15 -20.15 1.84
CA LYS A 513 -23.42 -19.60 1.30
C LYS A 513 -23.81 -18.31 2.02
N ALA A 514 -23.70 -18.24 3.34
CA ALA A 514 -24.01 -17.07 4.14
C ALA A 514 -23.07 -15.89 3.81
N ALA A 515 -21.76 -16.12 3.78
CA ALA A 515 -20.77 -15.13 3.36
C ALA A 515 -21.00 -14.63 1.93
N LYS A 516 -21.37 -15.53 1.00
CA LYS A 516 -21.72 -15.18 -0.38
C LYS A 516 -23.03 -14.38 -0.49
N ALA A 517 -23.95 -14.51 0.46
CA ALA A 517 -25.14 -13.68 0.55
C ALA A 517 -24.81 -12.28 1.11
N GLN A 518 -23.99 -12.20 2.16
CA GLN A 518 -23.49 -10.94 2.73
C GLN A 518 -22.73 -10.12 1.69
N LEU A 519 -21.74 -10.72 1.00
CA LEU A 519 -20.99 -10.05 -0.07
C LEU A 519 -21.88 -9.54 -1.21
N LYS A 520 -23.00 -10.21 -1.52
CA LYS A 520 -23.98 -9.68 -2.49
C LYS A 520 -24.70 -8.44 -1.98
N GLN A 521 -25.09 -8.44 -0.71
CA GLN A 521 -25.76 -7.30 -0.07
C GLN A 521 -24.81 -6.10 0.05
N GLU A 522 -23.55 -6.32 0.39
CA GLU A 522 -22.50 -5.29 0.43
C GLU A 522 -22.21 -4.70 -0.95
N ASN A 523 -22.04 -5.54 -1.98
CA ASN A 523 -21.87 -5.05 -3.36
C ASN A 523 -23.08 -4.25 -3.86
N ALA A 524 -24.31 -4.63 -3.50
CA ALA A 524 -25.50 -3.84 -3.80
C ALA A 524 -25.50 -2.47 -3.07
N ALA A 525 -25.10 -2.44 -1.80
CA ALA A 525 -24.98 -1.19 -1.04
C ALA A 525 -23.85 -0.28 -1.53
N LEU A 526 -22.74 -0.84 -2.02
CA LEU A 526 -21.66 -0.10 -2.66
C LEU A 526 -22.08 0.47 -4.01
N LEU A 527 -22.86 -0.27 -4.82
CA LEU A 527 -23.44 0.23 -6.06
C LEU A 527 -24.34 1.45 -5.83
N VAL A 528 -25.22 1.42 -4.82
CA VAL A 528 -26.04 2.59 -4.45
C VAL A 528 -25.16 3.79 -4.07
N LYS A 529 -24.19 3.60 -3.18
CA LYS A 529 -23.25 4.66 -2.78
C LYS A 529 -22.45 5.25 -3.95
N HIS A 530 -22.09 4.44 -4.94
CA HIS A 530 -21.42 4.94 -6.14
C HIS A 530 -22.37 5.76 -7.02
N VAL A 531 -23.64 5.37 -7.17
CA VAL A 531 -24.65 6.20 -7.88
C VAL A 531 -24.82 7.55 -7.17
N GLU A 532 -25.00 7.56 -5.84
CA GLU A 532 -25.08 8.79 -5.04
C GLU A 532 -23.83 9.69 -5.22
N GLN A 533 -22.63 9.09 -5.26
CA GLN A 533 -21.39 9.81 -5.54
C GLN A 533 -21.32 10.39 -6.95
N PHE A 534 -21.81 9.69 -7.97
CA PHE A 534 -21.88 10.20 -9.35
C PHE A 534 -22.92 11.33 -9.49
N GLU A 535 -24.07 11.24 -8.83
CA GLU A 535 -25.08 12.30 -8.82
C GLU A 535 -24.56 13.57 -8.13
N LEU A 536 -23.95 13.44 -6.95
CA LEU A 536 -23.29 14.55 -6.25
C LEU A 536 -22.13 15.16 -7.05
N ALA A 537 -21.39 14.34 -7.82
CA ALA A 537 -20.36 14.84 -8.74
C ALA A 537 -20.98 15.62 -9.92
N ALA A 538 -22.10 15.17 -10.48
CA ALA A 538 -22.81 15.86 -11.55
C ALA A 538 -23.49 17.16 -11.08
N GLU A 539 -23.94 17.24 -9.82
CA GLU A 539 -24.40 18.49 -9.19
C GLU A 539 -23.25 19.49 -8.99
N ARG A 540 -22.09 19.02 -8.50
CA ARG A 540 -20.88 19.84 -8.37
C ARG A 540 -20.34 20.32 -9.72
N GLY A 541 -20.47 19.51 -10.77
CA GLY A 541 -20.18 19.93 -12.14
C GLY A 541 -21.06 21.10 -12.58
N ARG A 542 -22.39 20.93 -12.50
CA ARG A 542 -23.38 21.95 -12.84
C ARG A 542 -23.20 23.25 -12.04
N SER A 543 -22.88 23.17 -10.75
CA SER A 543 -22.64 24.38 -9.93
C SER A 543 -21.33 25.09 -10.29
N MET A 544 -20.26 24.37 -10.64
CA MET A 544 -19.03 24.98 -11.17
C MET A 544 -19.24 25.63 -12.54
N GLU A 545 -20.07 25.07 -13.40
CA GLU A 545 -20.43 25.67 -14.70
C GLU A 545 -21.24 26.96 -14.53
N ALA A 546 -22.23 26.96 -13.63
CA ALA A 546 -22.97 28.16 -13.26
C ALA A 546 -22.06 29.26 -12.68
N LEU A 547 -21.15 28.91 -11.77
CA LEU A 547 -20.18 29.86 -11.20
C LEU A 547 -19.24 30.44 -12.26
N LYS A 548 -18.76 29.63 -13.22
CA LYS A 548 -17.96 30.12 -14.35
C LYS A 548 -18.74 31.10 -15.23
N ALA A 549 -20.01 30.81 -15.53
CA ALA A 549 -20.86 31.68 -16.33
C ALA A 549 -21.11 33.04 -15.63
N VAL A 550 -21.35 33.04 -14.32
CA VAL A 550 -21.44 34.26 -13.50
C VAL A 550 -20.11 35.02 -13.49
N GLN A 551 -18.98 34.32 -13.36
CA GLN A 551 -17.66 34.95 -13.39
C GLN A 551 -17.37 35.61 -14.75
N SER A 552 -17.70 34.97 -15.87
CA SER A 552 -17.55 35.59 -17.20
C SER A 552 -18.44 36.82 -17.38
N ALA A 553 -19.72 36.74 -16.95
CA ALA A 553 -20.63 37.88 -17.01
C ALA A 553 -20.14 39.06 -16.17
N LEU A 554 -19.61 38.80 -14.97
CA LEU A 554 -19.02 39.82 -14.10
C LEU A 554 -17.75 40.42 -14.72
N THR A 555 -16.91 39.66 -15.42
CA THR A 555 -15.76 40.23 -16.15
C THR A 555 -16.17 41.09 -17.33
N GLU A 556 -17.23 40.73 -18.06
CA GLU A 556 -17.79 41.60 -19.11
C GLU A 556 -18.39 42.89 -18.53
N GLU A 557 -19.13 42.80 -17.43
CA GLU A 557 -19.71 43.96 -16.76
C GLU A 557 -18.62 44.93 -16.26
N ASN A 558 -17.57 44.41 -15.62
CA ASN A 558 -16.42 45.23 -15.21
C ASN A 558 -15.73 45.91 -16.41
N ALA A 559 -15.57 45.20 -17.54
CA ALA A 559 -15.00 45.79 -18.76
C ALA A 559 -15.90 46.90 -19.34
N ARG A 560 -17.23 46.72 -19.32
CA ARG A 560 -18.20 47.74 -19.75
C ARG A 560 -18.19 48.97 -18.83
N LEU A 561 -18.12 48.77 -17.51
CA LEU A 561 -18.01 49.85 -16.53
C LEU A 561 -16.67 50.61 -16.67
N GLN A 562 -15.56 49.91 -16.89
CA GLN A 562 -14.27 50.55 -17.17
C GLN A 562 -14.31 51.39 -18.46
N ALA A 563 -14.94 50.90 -19.52
CA ALA A 563 -15.14 51.67 -20.76
C ALA A 563 -16.02 52.91 -20.53
N GLN A 564 -17.10 52.80 -19.75
CA GLN A 564 -17.95 53.94 -19.39
C GLN A 564 -17.18 54.99 -18.56
N CYS A 565 -16.38 54.57 -17.58
CA CYS A 565 -15.54 55.48 -16.80
C CYS A 565 -14.47 56.16 -17.66
N ALA A 566 -13.87 55.45 -18.62
CA ALA A 566 -12.91 56.03 -19.56
C ALA A 566 -13.55 57.07 -20.48
N GLU A 567 -14.76 56.82 -20.98
CA GLU A 567 -15.50 57.77 -21.82
C GLU A 567 -15.95 59.01 -21.03
N GLN A 568 -16.41 58.83 -19.77
CA GLN A 568 -16.73 59.95 -18.87
C GLN A 568 -15.49 60.81 -18.55
N ALA A 569 -14.32 60.18 -18.33
CA ALA A 569 -13.06 60.90 -18.16
C ALA A 569 -12.70 61.70 -19.42
N ARG A 570 -12.92 61.12 -20.61
CA ARG A 570 -12.70 61.79 -21.90
C ARG A 570 -13.60 63.01 -22.11
N ILE A 571 -14.89 62.88 -21.83
CA ILE A 571 -15.86 63.99 -21.90
C ILE A 571 -15.47 65.10 -20.91
N ALA A 572 -14.96 64.75 -19.72
CA ALA A 572 -14.45 65.73 -18.76
C ALA A 572 -13.16 66.42 -19.24
N GLU A 573 -12.24 65.71 -19.91
CA GLU A 573 -11.04 66.29 -20.53
C GLU A 573 -11.39 67.21 -21.71
N GLU A 574 -12.41 66.87 -22.51
CA GLU A 574 -12.90 67.70 -23.63
C GLU A 574 -13.66 68.95 -23.15
N GLN A 575 -14.38 68.88 -22.02
CA GLN A 575 -15.07 70.02 -21.41
C GLN A 575 -14.14 70.93 -20.56
N ALA A 576 -13.04 70.41 -20.02
CA ALA A 576 -12.07 71.18 -19.25
C ALA A 576 -11.56 72.47 -19.94
N PRO A 577 -11.18 72.49 -21.24
CA PRO A 577 -10.79 73.72 -21.92
C PRO A 577 -11.95 74.70 -22.10
N GLU A 578 -13.19 74.24 -22.35
CA GLU A 578 -14.35 75.14 -22.45
C GLU A 578 -14.66 75.80 -21.10
N ILE A 579 -14.67 75.02 -20.02
CA ILE A 579 -14.82 75.51 -18.65
C ILE A 579 -13.73 76.54 -18.32
N LYS A 580 -12.48 76.28 -18.72
CA LYS A 580 -11.38 77.23 -18.52
C LYS A 580 -11.58 78.53 -19.32
N VAL A 581 -11.97 78.46 -20.59
CA VAL A 581 -12.25 79.65 -21.41
C VAL A 581 -13.39 80.47 -20.81
N LEU A 582 -14.45 79.82 -20.31
CA LEU A 582 -15.54 80.50 -19.59
C LEU A 582 -15.05 81.13 -18.27
N GLN A 583 -14.15 80.47 -17.55
CA GLN A 583 -13.56 80.99 -16.31
C GLN A 583 -12.65 82.21 -16.58
N ASP A 584 -11.85 82.19 -17.64
CA ASP A 584 -11.01 83.31 -18.08
C ASP A 584 -11.88 84.50 -18.60
N GLN A 585 -13.01 84.21 -19.26
CA GLN A 585 -14.02 85.21 -19.63
C GLN A 585 -14.72 85.84 -18.41
N LEU A 586 -15.01 85.06 -17.37
CA LEU A 586 -15.56 85.59 -16.11
C LEU A 586 -14.54 86.45 -15.37
N GLN A 587 -13.28 86.01 -15.26
CA GLN A 587 -12.22 86.81 -14.63
C GLN A 587 -11.97 88.13 -15.37
N SER A 588 -11.92 88.11 -16.71
CA SER A 588 -11.73 89.33 -17.50
C SER A 588 -12.94 90.27 -17.47
N ARG A 589 -14.17 89.77 -17.32
CA ARG A 589 -15.34 90.63 -16.99
C ARG A 589 -15.20 91.27 -15.61
N VAL A 590 -14.82 90.50 -14.60
CA VAL A 590 -14.62 91.02 -13.23
C VAL A 590 -13.51 92.07 -13.17
N THR A 591 -12.42 91.94 -13.92
CA THR A 591 -11.39 93.00 -14.00
C THR A 591 -11.89 94.25 -14.74
N VAL A 592 -12.68 94.10 -15.81
CA VAL A 592 -13.28 95.26 -16.51
C VAL A 592 -14.33 95.96 -15.64
N GLU A 593 -15.13 95.22 -14.88
CA GLU A 593 -16.07 95.79 -13.90
C GLU A 593 -15.35 96.48 -12.74
N ALA A 594 -14.24 95.90 -12.26
CA ALA A 594 -13.38 96.54 -11.26
C ALA A 594 -12.77 97.85 -11.78
N ASP A 595 -12.15 97.84 -12.97
CA ASP A 595 -11.61 99.03 -13.63
C ASP A 595 -12.68 100.10 -13.88
N LEU A 596 -13.88 99.70 -14.28
CA LEU A 596 -15.01 100.62 -14.50
C LEU A 596 -15.51 101.23 -13.19
N SER A 597 -15.57 100.45 -12.11
CA SER A 597 -15.91 100.97 -10.77
C SER A 597 -14.83 101.91 -10.22
N ALA A 598 -13.55 101.62 -10.45
CA ALA A 598 -12.43 102.49 -10.08
C ALA A 598 -12.44 103.81 -10.87
N ARG A 599 -12.79 103.77 -12.17
CA ARG A 599 -13.00 104.98 -12.99
C ARG A 599 -14.21 105.79 -12.53
N GLN A 600 -15.30 105.13 -12.11
CA GLN A 600 -16.46 105.81 -11.53
C GLN A 600 -16.13 106.47 -10.20
N GLN A 601 -15.38 105.79 -9.32
CA GLN A 601 -14.90 106.37 -8.05
C GLN A 601 -13.97 107.57 -8.30
N GLY A 602 -12.97 107.44 -9.18
CA GLY A 602 -12.09 108.56 -9.54
C GLY A 602 -12.86 109.74 -10.15
N MET A 603 -13.87 109.49 -10.99
CA MET A 603 -14.74 110.53 -11.52
C MET A 603 -15.58 111.20 -10.42
N GLN A 604 -16.10 110.45 -9.45
CA GLN A 604 -16.81 110.99 -8.29
C GLN A 604 -15.88 111.82 -7.41
N GLU A 605 -14.63 111.40 -7.19
CA GLU A 605 -13.65 112.21 -6.46
C GLU A 605 -13.32 113.52 -7.19
N GLU A 606 -13.12 113.50 -8.51
CA GLU A 606 -12.87 114.74 -9.27
C GLU A 606 -14.11 115.64 -9.34
N LEU A 607 -15.32 115.08 -9.38
CA LEU A 607 -16.56 115.85 -9.23
C LEU A 607 -16.68 116.50 -7.85
N VAL A 608 -16.37 115.78 -6.76
CA VAL A 608 -16.35 116.33 -5.40
C VAL A 608 -15.25 117.38 -5.23
N LYS A 609 -14.07 117.21 -5.85
CA LYS A 609 -13.01 118.24 -5.89
C LYS A 609 -13.47 119.49 -6.66
N ALA A 610 -14.15 119.32 -7.80
CA ALA A 610 -14.71 120.42 -8.58
C ALA A 610 -15.86 121.14 -7.86
N GLU A 611 -16.73 120.40 -7.16
CA GLU A 611 -17.81 120.97 -6.33
C GLU A 611 -17.24 121.74 -5.14
N ALA A 612 -16.22 121.20 -4.46
CA ALA A 612 -15.49 121.92 -3.40
C ALA A 612 -14.75 123.16 -3.92
N GLN A 613 -14.24 123.15 -5.16
CA GLN A 613 -13.68 124.35 -5.82
C GLN A 613 -14.76 125.38 -6.15
N LEU A 614 -15.92 124.94 -6.65
CA LEU A 614 -17.07 125.82 -6.89
C LEU A 614 -17.61 126.43 -5.59
N ASP A 615 -17.66 125.67 -4.50
CA ASP A 615 -18.04 126.17 -3.19
C ASP A 615 -16.98 127.10 -2.58
N LEU A 616 -15.69 126.84 -2.78
CA LEU A 616 -14.63 127.79 -2.42
C LEU A 616 -14.76 129.11 -3.20
N ILE A 617 -15.11 129.04 -4.49
CA ILE A 617 -15.38 130.22 -5.33
C ILE A 617 -16.65 130.95 -4.86
N LYS A 618 -17.73 130.23 -4.50
CA LYS A 618 -18.92 130.82 -3.87
C LYS A 618 -18.56 131.51 -2.55
N ASP A 619 -17.77 130.88 -1.67
CA ASP A 619 -17.42 131.45 -0.36
C ASP A 619 -16.56 132.72 -0.50
N MET A 620 -15.67 132.77 -1.50
CA MET A 620 -14.96 134.00 -1.86
C MET A 620 -15.88 135.09 -2.43
N LEU A 621 -16.86 134.74 -3.27
CA LEU A 621 -17.84 135.69 -3.82
C LEU A 621 -18.79 136.22 -2.75
N PHE A 622 -19.29 135.37 -1.85
CA PHE A 622 -20.24 135.78 -0.81
C PHE A 622 -19.59 136.53 0.36
N ARG A 623 -18.28 136.31 0.63
CA ARG A 623 -17.50 137.19 1.53
C ARG A 623 -17.26 138.60 0.95
N GLY A 624 -17.58 138.85 -0.31
CA GLY A 624 -17.63 140.18 -0.90
C GLY A 624 -18.97 140.92 -0.71
N ALA A 625 -19.98 140.30 -0.10
CA ALA A 625 -21.38 140.75 -0.20
C ALA A 625 -22.14 140.87 1.15
N ARG A 626 -21.45 141.35 2.20
CA ARG A 626 -21.90 141.90 3.51
C ARG A 626 -20.61 142.30 4.28
N LEU A 627 -20.48 143.39 5.06
CA LEU A 627 -21.46 144.28 5.73
C LEU A 627 -22.47 143.54 6.62
#